data_AF-A0A2S8RWI6-F1
#
_entry.id   AF-A0A2S8RWI6-F1
#
_cell.length_a   1.000
_cell.length_b   1.000
_cell.length_c   1.000
_cell.angle_alpha   90.00
_cell.angle_beta   90.00
_cell.angle_gamma   90.00
#
_symmetry.space_group_name_H-M   'P 1'
#
loop_
_entity.id
_entity.type
_entity.pdbx_description
1 polymer ?
#
loop_
_entity_poly.entity_id
_entity_poly.type
_entity_poly.pdbx_seq_one_letter_code
_entity_poly.pdbx_strand_id
1 'polypeptide(L)' 'MALYVSIKQADDPAFVLLHTSSTPGPERKPPMRIRREAVDSVLALLLGAGNIDARSALRESEAAHV' A
#
# COMPACT_ATOMS: atom_id res chain seq x y z
N MET A 1 1.02 -14.40 1.29
CA MET A 1 -0.24 -13.79 0.81
C MET A 1 0.11 -12.83 -0.31
N ALA A 2 -0.55 -12.90 -1.47
CA ALA A 2 -0.27 -12.00 -2.59
C ALA A 2 -1.34 -10.90 -2.67
N LEU A 3 -0.91 -9.65 -2.78
CA LEU A 3 -1.78 -8.51 -3.05
C LEU A 3 -1.63 -8.12 -4.53
N TYR A 4 -2.72 -8.12 -5.26
CA TYR A 4 -2.76 -7.70 -6.66
C TYR A 4 -3.21 -6.26 -6.72
N VAL A 5 -2.43 -5.41 -7.37
CA VAL A 5 -2.68 -3.97 -7.46
C VAL A 5 -2.74 -3.56 -8.93
N SER A 6 -3.80 -2.84 -9.31
CA SER A 6 -3.92 -2.20 -10.62
C SER A 6 -4.10 -0.70 -10.42
N ILE A 7 -3.25 0.07 -11.11
CA ILE A 7 -3.30 1.54 -11.11
C ILE A 7 -3.63 1.99 -12.53
N LYS A 8 -4.68 2.79 -12.67
CA LYS A 8 -5.09 3.40 -13.94
C LYS A 8 -5.19 4.91 -13.77
N GLN A 9 -4.97 5.65 -14.85
CA GLN A 9 -5.22 7.08 -14.84
C GLN A 9 -6.73 7.34 -14.71
N ALA A 10 -7.11 8.34 -13.91
CA ALA A 10 -8.47 8.83 -13.87
C ALA A 10 -8.71 9.84 -15.01
N ASP A 11 -9.98 10.25 -15.19
CA ASP A 11 -10.33 11.31 -16.16
C ASP A 11 -9.61 12.63 -15.84
N ASP A 12 -9.39 12.89 -14.54
CA ASP A 12 -8.62 14.02 -14.04
C ASP A 12 -7.14 13.61 -13.84
N PRO A 13 -6.17 14.29 -14.48
CA PRO A 13 -4.75 13.94 -14.39
C PRO A 13 -4.17 14.07 -12.97
N ALA A 14 -4.83 14.81 -12.07
CA ALA A 14 -4.45 14.92 -10.67
C ALA A 14 -4.79 13.67 -9.85
N PHE A 15 -5.47 12.67 -10.43
CA PHE A 15 -5.92 11.47 -9.75
C PHE A 15 -5.58 10.18 -10.49
N VAL A 16 -5.54 9.09 -9.73
CA VAL A 16 -5.47 7.73 -10.24
C VAL A 16 -6.60 6.89 -9.64
N LEU A 17 -6.97 5.84 -10.35
CA LEU A 17 -7.88 4.80 -9.89
C LEU A 17 -7.05 3.59 -9.46
N LEU A 18 -7.18 3.21 -8.19
CA LEU A 18 -6.50 2.07 -7.58
C LEU A 18 -7.50 0.94 -7.33
N HIS A 19 -7.19 -0.24 -7.85
CA HIS A 19 -7.86 -1.48 -7.49
C HIS A 19 -6.89 -2.38 -6.73
N THR A 20 -7.37 -2.98 -5.65
CA THR A 20 -6.65 -3.96 -4.85
C THR A 20 -7.46 -5.23 -4.76
N SER A 21 -6.83 -6.38 -4.98
CA SER A 21 -7.46 -7.69 -4.92
C SER A 21 -6.60 -8.67 -4.14
N SER A 22 -7.24 -9.55 -3.37
CA SER A 22 -6.57 -10.71 -2.75
C SER A 22 -6.55 -11.93 -3.66
N THR A 23 -7.09 -11.83 -4.88
CA THR A 23 -7.14 -12.91 -5.87
C THR A 23 -6.76 -12.39 -7.27
N PRO A 24 -6.21 -13.25 -8.15
CA PRO A 24 -5.86 -12.85 -9.52
C PRO A 24 -7.07 -12.61 -10.44
N GLY A 25 -8.30 -12.80 -9.95
CA GLY A 25 -9.53 -12.58 -10.71
C GLY A 25 -9.97 -11.11 -10.72
N PRO A 26 -10.91 -10.74 -11.60
CA PRO A 26 -11.48 -9.39 -11.62
C PRO A 26 -12.20 -9.11 -10.29
N GLU A 27 -11.63 -8.21 -9.50
CA GLU A 27 -12.25 -7.75 -8.25
C GLU A 27 -13.55 -7.02 -8.57
N ARG A 28 -14.62 -7.36 -7.86
CA ARG A 28 -15.96 -6.76 -8.08
C ARG A 28 -16.12 -5.38 -7.43
N LYS A 29 -15.13 -4.95 -6.65
CA LYS A 29 -15.17 -3.68 -5.92
C LYS A 29 -14.80 -2.51 -6.84
N PRO A 30 -15.48 -1.37 -6.70
CA PRO A 30 -15.14 -0.16 -7.44
C PRO A 30 -13.73 0.33 -7.12
N PRO A 31 -13.04 1.02 -8.05
CA PRO A 31 -11.73 1.58 -7.79
C PRO A 31 -11.79 2.66 -6.72
N MET A 32 -10.74 2.76 -5.92
CA MET A 32 -10.51 3.93 -5.09
C MET A 32 -9.87 5.04 -5.92
N ARG A 33 -10.46 6.23 -5.92
CA ARG A 33 -9.86 7.42 -6.53
C ARG A 33 -8.89 8.06 -5.54
N ILE A 34 -7.63 8.17 -5.93
CA ILE A 34 -6.53 8.66 -5.09
C ILE A 34 -5.88 9.85 -5.78
N ARG A 35 -5.52 10.88 -5.02
CA ARG A 35 -4.67 11.97 -5.53
C ARG A 35 -3.35 11.38 -5.99
N ARG A 36 -2.86 11.78 -7.17
CA ARG A 36 -1.64 11.19 -7.74
C ARG A 36 -0.42 11.31 -6.81
N GLU A 37 -0.32 12.42 -6.09
CA GLU A 37 0.72 12.69 -5.08
C GLU A 37 0.63 11.78 -3.83
N ALA A 38 -0.54 11.19 -3.56
CA ALA A 38 -0.77 10.34 -2.39
C ALA A 38 -0.57 8.84 -2.68
N VAL A 39 -0.28 8.46 -3.93
CA VAL A 39 -0.20 7.05 -4.36
C VAL A 39 0.82 6.27 -3.52
N ASP A 40 2.02 6.81 -3.33
CA ASP A 40 3.09 6.13 -2.58
C ASP A 40 2.69 5.88 -1.13
N SER A 41 2.03 6.85 -0.49
CA SER A 41 1.54 6.72 0.88
C SER A 41 0.44 5.66 0.99
N VAL A 42 -0.48 5.62 0.03
CA VAL A 42 -1.55 4.61 0.02
C VAL A 42 -1.00 3.22 -0.24
N LEU A 43 -0.05 3.06 -1.16
CA LEU A 43 0.61 1.77 -1.40
C LEU A 43 1.36 1.30 -0.14
N ALA A 44 2.06 2.20 0.55
CA ALA A 44 2.74 1.89 1.80
C ALA A 44 1.77 1.46 2.92
N LEU A 45 0.57 2.06 2.99
CA LEU A 45 -0.46 1.61 3.94
C LEU A 45 -1.03 0.24 3.58
N LEU A 46 -1.30 0.00 2.30
CA LEU A 46 -1.90 -1.26 1.81
C LEU A 46 -0.97 -2.46 1.92
N LEU A 47 0.33 -2.23 1.77
CA LEU A 47 1.34 -3.26 1.97
C LEU A 47 1.63 -3.51 3.46
N GLY A 48 0.92 -2.82 4.37
CA GLY A 48 1.35 -2.68 5.76
C GLY A 48 2.55 -1.74 5.81
N ALA A 49 2.78 -0.97 6.87
CA ALA A 49 3.40 -1.54 8.06
C ALA A 49 4.71 -2.35 7.84
N GLY A 50 5.33 -2.38 6.65
CA GLY A 50 6.66 -2.96 6.42
C GLY A 50 7.78 -2.29 7.22
N ASN A 51 7.46 -1.25 8.00
CA ASN A 51 8.38 -0.47 8.82
C ASN A 51 7.93 -0.26 10.29
N ILE A 52 6.77 -0.78 10.72
CA ILE A 52 6.42 -0.75 12.16
C ILE A 52 7.12 -1.89 12.89
N ASP A 53 7.22 -3.08 12.29
CA ASP A 53 7.98 -4.22 12.84
C ASP A 53 9.50 -4.03 12.70
N ALA A 54 10.00 -3.46 11.60
CA ALA A 54 11.44 -3.21 11.43
C ALA A 54 11.98 -2.19 12.47
N ARG A 55 11.18 -1.20 12.85
CA ARG A 55 11.53 -0.17 13.84
C ARG A 55 11.37 -0.64 15.29
N SER A 56 10.52 -1.65 15.53
CA SER A 56 10.36 -2.30 16.82
C SER A 56 11.47 -3.33 17.07
N ALA A 57 11.80 -4.16 16.06
CA ALA A 57 12.91 -5.12 16.11
C ALA A 57 14.29 -4.46 16.23
N LEU A 58 14.50 -3.30 15.60
CA LEU A 58 15.74 -2.52 15.74
C LEU A 58 15.92 -1.97 17.18
N ARG A 59 14.83 -1.49 17.81
CA ARG A 59 14.85 -1.01 19.20
C ARG A 59 15.12 -2.14 20.22
N GLU A 60 14.57 -3.33 19.99
CA GLU A 60 14.82 -4.51 20.83
C GLU A 60 16.26 -5.03 20.66
N SER A 61 16.81 -4.97 19.45
CA SER A 61 18.22 -5.31 19.18
C SER A 61 19.20 -4.34 19.86
N GLU A 62 18.89 -3.05 19.92
CA GLU A 62 19.68 -2.03 20.63
C GLU A 62 19.58 -2.16 22.16
N ALA A 63 18.43 -2.60 22.68
CA ALA A 63 18.22 -2.83 24.11
C ALA A 63 18.86 -4.13 24.64
N ALA A 64 19.11 -5.12 23.78
CA ALA A 64 19.72 -6.40 24.15
C ALA A 64 21.27 -6.40 24.16
N HIS A 65 21.89 -5.32 23.71
CA HIS A 65 23.36 -5.14 23.67
C HIS A 65 23.88 -4.11 24.68
N VAL A 66 23.06 -3.75 25.68
CA VAL A 66 23.41 -2.92 26.85
C VAL A 66 23.26 -3.77 28.11
#